data_AF-A0A0D0DHY8-F1
#
_entry.id   AF-A0A0D0DHY8-F1
#
_cell.length_a   1.000
_cell.length_b   1.000
_cell.length_c   1.000
_cell.angle_alpha   90.00
_cell.angle_beta   90.00
_cell.angle_gamma   90.00
#
_symmetry.space_group_name_H-M   'P 1'
#
loop_
_entity.id
_entity.type
_entity.pdbx_description
1 polymer ?
#
loop_
_entity_poly.entity_id
_entity_poly.type
_entity_poly.pdbx_seq_one_letter_code
_entity_poly.pdbx_strand_id
1 'polypeptide(L)'
;MQPHATTSISKTIYNEMDHVKAALRMTLDSITPDFLTSWDMNSLMSTMVDPDAPILCRILDAAAQTERGAKENKLKDGSTACHAIITQLAK
;
A
#
# COMPACT_ATOMS: atom_id res chain seq x y z
N MET A 1 -5.07 28.36 0.49
CA MET A 1 -5.62 27.12 -0.08
C MET A 1 -4.77 25.88 0.21
N GLN A 2 -3.44 25.92 0.00
CA GLN A 2 -2.53 24.79 0.30
C GLN A 2 -2.66 24.16 1.70
N PRO A 3 -2.79 24.93 2.82
CA PRO A 3 -2.82 24.33 4.16
C PRO A 3 -4.06 23.47 4.43
N HIS A 4 -5.19 23.81 3.80
CA HIS A 4 -6.42 23.04 3.94
C HIS A 4 -6.34 21.74 3.14
N ALA A 5 -5.76 21.79 1.93
CA ALA A 5 -5.55 20.61 1.10
C ALA A 5 -4.61 19.60 1.78
N THR A 6 -3.48 20.06 2.34
CA THR A 6 -2.56 19.18 3.06
C THR A 6 -3.22 18.56 4.30
N THR A 7 -3.98 19.35 5.06
CA THR A 7 -4.73 18.82 6.23
C THR A 7 -5.75 17.77 5.83
N SER A 8 -6.48 18.01 4.74
CA SER A 8 -7.49 17.06 4.25
C SER A 8 -6.87 15.77 3.72
N ILE A 9 -5.76 15.87 2.99
CA ILE A 9 -5.03 14.69 2.48
C ILE A 9 -4.46 13.89 3.65
N SER A 10 -3.80 14.54 4.62
CA SER A 10 -3.25 13.85 5.79
C SER A 10 -4.31 13.12 6.61
N LYS A 11 -5.48 13.74 6.80
CA LYS A 11 -6.62 13.08 7.48
C LYS A 11 -7.15 11.89 6.70
N THR A 12 -7.15 11.97 5.37
CA THR A 12 -7.63 10.86 4.52
C THR A 12 -6.66 9.70 4.58
N ILE A 13 -5.35 9.95 4.42
CA ILE A 13 -4.31 8.92 4.54
C ILE A 13 -4.33 8.29 5.93
N TYR A 14 -4.57 9.06 6.99
CA TYR A 14 -4.71 8.52 8.34
C TYR A 14 -5.83 7.47 8.41
N ASN A 15 -7.01 7.78 7.86
CA ASN A 15 -8.13 6.84 7.83
C ASN A 15 -7.84 5.61 6.95
N GLU A 16 -7.20 5.81 5.78
CA GLU A 16 -6.74 4.71 4.91
C GLU A 16 -5.82 3.74 5.68
N MET A 17 -4.88 4.28 6.46
CA MET A 17 -3.97 3.46 7.26
C MET A 17 -4.68 2.70 8.38
N ASP A 18 -5.72 3.25 9.01
CA ASP A 18 -6.53 2.52 9.98
C ASP A 18 -7.26 1.33 9.33
N HIS A 19 -7.75 1.51 8.10
CA HIS A 19 -8.41 0.43 7.35
C HIS A 19 -7.41 -0.65 6.92
N VAL A 20 -6.24 -0.25 6.39
CA VAL A 20 -5.17 -1.19 6.02
C VAL A 20 -4.69 -1.98 7.23
N LYS A 21 -4.58 -1.36 8.42
CA LYS A 21 -4.24 -2.06 9.66
C LYS A 21 -5.28 -3.11 10.04
N ALA A 22 -6.56 -2.80 9.83
CA ALA A 22 -7.64 -3.75 10.08
C ALA A 22 -7.60 -4.90 9.06
N ALA A 23 -7.35 -4.62 7.77
CA ALA A 23 -7.26 -5.63 6.72
C ALA A 23 -6.04 -6.55 6.87
N LEU A 24 -4.87 -5.98 7.21
CA LEU A 24 -3.63 -6.74 7.44
C LEU A 24 -3.62 -7.53 8.75
N ARG A 25 -4.54 -7.24 9.69
CA ARG A 25 -4.82 -8.11 10.83
C ARG A 25 -5.54 -9.36 10.32
N MET A 26 -4.79 -10.24 9.67
CA MET A 26 -5.23 -11.60 9.40
C MET A 26 -5.53 -12.28 10.74
N THR A 27 -6.75 -12.77 10.88
CA THR A 27 -7.11 -13.67 11.97
C THR A 27 -6.63 -15.07 11.64
N LEU A 28 -6.28 -15.88 12.66
CA LEU A 28 -5.85 -17.26 12.45
C LEU A 28 -6.90 -18.08 11.67
N ASP A 29 -8.18 -17.69 11.76
CA ASP A 29 -9.29 -18.31 11.05
C ASP A 29 -9.27 -18.09 9.52
N SER A 30 -8.52 -17.10 9.02
CA SER A 30 -8.39 -16.85 7.57
C SER A 30 -7.24 -17.63 6.91
N ILE A 31 -6.41 -18.32 7.69
CA ILE A 31 -5.29 -19.12 7.18
C ILE A 31 -5.80 -20.52 6.86
N THR A 32 -6.28 -20.71 5.64
CA THR A 32 -6.70 -22.03 5.11
C THR A 32 -5.55 -22.73 4.38
N PRO A 33 -5.60 -24.07 4.19
CA PRO A 33 -4.64 -24.78 3.35
C PRO A 33 -4.58 -24.23 1.92
N ASP A 34 -5.74 -23.89 1.33
CA ASP A 34 -5.83 -23.28 0.00
C ASP A 34 -5.10 -21.92 -0.04
N PHE A 35 -5.30 -21.10 1.00
CA PHE A 35 -4.61 -19.82 1.14
C PHE A 35 -3.09 -19.99 1.16
N LEU A 36 -2.56 -21.01 1.85
CA LEU A 36 -1.12 -21.30 1.88
C LEU A 36 -0.59 -21.76 0.51
N THR A 37 -1.39 -22.49 -0.26
CA THR A 37 -0.99 -22.96 -1.60
C THR A 37 -1.03 -21.86 -2.66
N SER A 38 -1.90 -20.86 -2.50
CA SER A 38 -1.99 -19.71 -3.41
C SER A 38 -1.30 -18.46 -2.86
N TRP A 39 -0.48 -18.61 -1.80
CA TRP A 39 0.06 -17.48 -1.09
C TRP A 39 1.10 -16.74 -1.92
N ASP A 40 0.73 -15.54 -2.39
CA ASP A 40 1.64 -14.59 -3.04
C ASP A 40 1.50 -13.22 -2.36
N MET A 41 2.64 -12.68 -1.94
CA MET A 41 2.66 -11.41 -1.20
C MET A 41 2.19 -10.24 -2.06
N ASN A 42 2.51 -10.25 -3.36
CA ASN A 42 2.08 -9.18 -4.26
C ASN A 42 0.55 -9.24 -4.48
N SER A 43 -0.01 -10.43 -4.70
CA SER A 43 -1.44 -10.66 -4.80
C SER A 43 -2.16 -10.28 -3.51
N LEU A 44 -1.60 -10.60 -2.35
CA LEU A 44 -2.17 -10.25 -1.06
C LEU A 44 -2.19 -8.73 -0.86
N MET A 45 -1.08 -8.05 -1.13
CA MET A 45 -1.00 -6.60 -1.04
C MET A 45 -1.95 -5.92 -2.02
N SER A 46 -2.03 -6.40 -3.26
CA SER A 46 -2.97 -5.81 -4.23
C SER A 46 -4.43 -6.02 -3.83
N THR A 47 -4.75 -7.13 -3.16
CA THR A 47 -6.11 -7.41 -2.70
C THR A 47 -6.48 -6.65 -1.43
N MET A 48 -5.54 -6.46 -0.51
CA MET A 48 -5.81 -5.90 0.83
C MET A 48 -5.41 -4.43 1.00
N VAL A 49 -4.43 -3.94 0.23
CA VAL A 49 -3.87 -2.60 0.40
C VAL A 49 -4.40 -1.64 -0.66
N ASP A 50 -4.47 -2.05 -1.93
CA ASP A 50 -4.91 -1.16 -3.01
C ASP A 50 -6.36 -0.64 -2.83
N PRO A 51 -7.33 -1.43 -2.33
CA PRO A 51 -8.69 -0.93 -2.09
C PRO A 51 -8.79 0.00 -0.89
N ASP A 52 -7.97 -0.22 0.13
CA ASP A 52 -8.06 0.46 1.44
C ASP A 52 -7.14 1.69 1.56
N ALA A 53 -6.12 1.81 0.72
CA ALA A 53 -5.21 2.96 0.67
C ALA A 53 -4.95 3.54 -0.74
N PRO A 54 -6.01 3.83 -1.53
CA PRO A 54 -5.86 4.26 -2.92
C PRO A 54 -5.13 5.60 -3.07
N ILE A 55 -5.29 6.54 -2.13
CA ILE A 55 -4.64 7.85 -2.21
C ILE A 55 -3.16 7.72 -1.84
N LEU A 56 -2.85 7.01 -0.75
CA LEU A 56 -1.46 6.76 -0.39
C LEU A 56 -0.70 6.00 -1.48
N CYS A 57 -1.30 4.96 -2.09
CA CYS A 57 -0.70 4.25 -3.22
C CYS A 57 -0.37 5.21 -4.37
N ARG A 58 -1.31 6.07 -4.78
CA ARG A 58 -1.06 7.06 -5.85
C ARG A 58 0.04 8.06 -5.52
N ILE A 59 0.13 8.50 -4.27
CA ILE A 59 1.18 9.43 -3.82
C ILE A 59 2.54 8.74 -3.87
N LEU A 60 2.63 7.50 -3.38
CA LEU A 60 3.86 6.74 -3.38
C LEU A 60 4.30 6.37 -4.79
N ASP A 61 3.37 5.98 -5.67
CA ASP A 61 3.64 5.71 -7.09
C ASP A 61 4.19 6.96 -7.79
N ALA A 62 3.55 8.12 -7.57
CA ALA A 62 4.05 9.38 -8.12
C ALA A 62 5.44 9.73 -7.59
N ALA A 63 5.71 9.47 -6.30
CA ALA A 63 7.03 9.66 -5.70
C ALA A 63 8.09 8.66 -6.22
N ALA A 64 7.67 7.45 -6.58
CA ALA A 64 8.55 6.42 -7.14
C ALA A 64 8.91 6.68 -8.62
N GLN A 65 8.06 7.39 -9.36
CA GLN A 65 8.24 7.73 -10.78
C GLN A 65 9.10 8.99 -11.03
N THR A 66 10.01 9.34 -10.13
CA THR A 66 10.99 10.40 -10.40
C THR A 66 11.84 10.04 -11.63
N GLU A 67 12.46 11.04 -12.28
CA GLU A 67 13.29 10.82 -13.48
C GLU A 67 14.36 9.73 -13.25
N ARG A 68 14.93 9.69 -12.05
CA ARG A 68 15.88 8.66 -11.64
C ARG A 68 15.22 7.30 -11.43
N GLY A 69 14.08 7.26 -10.73
CA GLY A 69 13.31 6.04 -10.53
C GLY A 69 12.89 5.39 -11.84
N ALA A 70 12.43 6.18 -12.81
CA ALA A 70 12.09 5.70 -14.15
C ALA A 70 13.30 5.12 -14.92
N LYS A 71 14.52 5.63 -14.68
CA LYS A 71 15.75 5.15 -15.32
C LYS A 71 16.33 3.90 -14.64
N GLU A 72 16.17 3.77 -13.33
CA GLU A 72 16.86 2.76 -12.51
C GLU A 72 15.96 1.55 -12.14
N ASN A 73 14.63 1.70 -12.06
CA ASN A 73 13.71 0.60 -11.76
C ASN A 73 13.47 -0.29 -13.00
N LYS A 74 14.46 -1.13 -13.32
CA LYS A 74 14.44 -2.03 -14.50
C LYS A 74 13.92 -3.44 -14.22
N LEU A 75 13.86 -3.84 -12.94
CA LEU A 75 13.57 -5.21 -12.49
C LEU A 75 12.19 -5.38 -11.86
N LYS A 76 11.68 -4.32 -11.23
CA LYS A 76 10.34 -4.27 -10.61
C LYS A 76 9.76 -2.89 -10.86
N ASP A 77 8.44 -2.81 -11.00
CA ASP A 77 7.73 -1.55 -10.96
C ASP A 77 7.79 -0.95 -9.54
N GLY A 78 7.60 0.35 -9.43
CA GLY A 78 7.65 1.05 -8.14
C GLY A 78 6.61 0.54 -7.13
N SER A 79 5.58 -0.18 -7.59
CA SER A 79 4.46 -0.66 -6.78
C SER A 79 4.91 -1.59 -5.65
N THR A 80 5.87 -2.49 -5.89
CA THR A 80 6.39 -3.40 -4.85
C THR A 80 7.03 -2.63 -3.69
N ALA A 81 7.77 -1.54 -4.00
CA ALA A 81 8.36 -0.69 -2.97
C ALA A 81 7.29 0.13 -2.23
N CYS A 82 6.25 0.59 -2.94
CA CYS A 82 5.12 1.28 -2.34
C CYS A 82 4.37 0.39 -1.37
N HIS A 83 4.03 -0.85 -1.74
CA HIS A 83 3.40 -1.82 -0.85
C HIS A 83 4.23 -2.09 0.40
N ALA A 84 5.55 -2.27 0.25
CA ALA A 84 6.44 -2.47 1.40
C ALA A 84 6.44 -1.27 2.37
N ILE A 85 6.41 -0.04 1.86
CA ILE A 85 6.31 1.18 2.67
C ILE A 85 4.96 1.21 3.41
N ILE A 86 3.85 0.91 2.73
CA ILE A 86 2.53 0.91 3.34
C ILE A 86 2.45 -0.11 4.49
N THR A 87 2.99 -1.32 4.31
CA THR A 87 3.04 -2.32 5.38
C THR A 87 3.85 -1.84 6.59
N GLN A 88 4.95 -1.11 6.37
CA GLN A 88 5.73 -0.56 7.48
C GLN A 88 4.98 0.55 8.23
N LEU A 89 4.18 1.36 7.54
CA LEU A 89 3.33 2.38 8.14
C LEU A 89 2.13 1.76 8.87
N ALA A 90 1.70 0.57 8.46
CA ALA A 90 0.61 -0.19 9.07
C ALA A 90 1.01 -0.92 10.38
N LYS A 91 2.17 -0.62 10.97
CA LYS A 91 2.54 -1.14 12.29
C LYS A 91 1.74 -0.51 13.44
#